data_AF-A0A3B1AC98-F1
#
_entry.id   AF-A0A3B1AC98-F1
#
_cell.length_a   1.000
_cell.length_b   1.000
_cell.length_c   1.000
_cell.angle_alpha   90.00
_cell.angle_beta   90.00
_cell.angle_gamma   90.00
#
_symmetry.space_group_name_H-M   'P 1'
#
loop_
_entity.id
_entity.type
_entity.pdbx_description
1 polymer ?
#
loop_
_entity_poly.entity_id
_entity_poly.type
_entity_poly.pdbx_seq_one_letter_code
_entity_poly.pdbx_strand_id
1 'polypeptide(L)'
;MKKWILLVTLIPLYITPVMAEPDLDAASSDACKCLEKPYKAAEENIKQIKQAQASGDMSNIAETQGELMGMLNASTKCFASLSKKYPKIDKNKELQNKVMMMVEEKCPNPATAMMKSQ
;
A
#
# COMPACT_ATOMS: atom_id res chain seq x y z
N MET A 1 68.71 24.76 -17.64
CA MET A 1 67.41 24.29 -18.18
C MET A 1 67.08 22.94 -17.55
N LYS A 2 66.21 22.88 -16.54
CA LYS A 2 65.87 21.63 -15.83
C LYS A 2 64.36 21.54 -15.72
N LYS A 3 63.76 20.73 -16.60
CA LYS A 3 62.29 20.58 -16.76
C LYS A 3 61.69 19.94 -15.51
N TRP A 4 60.80 20.65 -14.84
CA TRP A 4 59.96 20.11 -13.78
C TRP A 4 58.80 19.35 -14.41
N ILE A 5 58.72 18.05 -14.15
CA ILE A 5 57.61 17.19 -14.59
C ILE A 5 56.56 17.25 -13.48
N LEU A 6 55.49 18.01 -13.71
CA LEU A 6 54.27 18.00 -12.89
C LEU A 6 53.51 16.70 -13.17
N LEU A 7 53.60 15.74 -12.25
CA LEU A 7 52.76 14.54 -12.20
C LEU A 7 51.37 14.94 -11.68
N VAL A 8 50.44 15.19 -12.61
CA VAL A 8 49.02 15.35 -12.31
C VAL A 8 48.43 13.95 -12.10
N THR A 9 48.32 13.52 -10.85
CA THR A 9 47.59 12.32 -10.45
C THR A 9 46.09 12.55 -10.65
N LEU A 10 45.56 12.10 -11.80
CA LEU A 10 44.12 11.93 -11.97
C LEU A 10 43.63 10.87 -10.98
N ILE A 11 42.94 11.29 -9.92
CA ILE A 11 42.17 10.39 -9.06
C ILE A 11 40.88 10.08 -9.82
N PRO A 12 40.64 8.84 -10.28
CA PRO A 12 39.36 8.47 -10.87
C PRO A 12 38.29 8.55 -9.77
N LEU A 13 37.41 9.55 -9.85
CA LEU A 13 36.16 9.57 -9.10
C LEU A 13 35.30 8.41 -9.62
N TYR A 14 35.33 7.28 -8.92
CA TYR A 14 34.35 6.22 -9.13
C TYR A 14 33.00 6.74 -8.61
N ILE A 15 32.17 7.20 -9.54
CA ILE A 15 30.76 7.52 -9.28
C ILE A 15 30.05 6.17 -9.12
N THR A 16 29.99 5.64 -7.90
CA THR A 16 29.10 4.53 -7.62
C THR A 16 27.66 5.03 -7.74
N PRO A 17 26.78 4.34 -8.49
CA PRO A 17 25.38 4.69 -8.50
C PRO A 17 24.84 4.45 -7.08
N VAL A 18 24.56 5.52 -6.34
CA VAL A 18 23.71 5.47 -5.15
C VAL A 18 22.36 4.94 -5.63
N MET A 19 22.17 3.64 -5.45
CA MET A 19 20.87 3.01 -5.62
C MET A 19 20.00 3.56 -4.49
N ALA A 20 19.25 4.64 -4.78
CA ALA A 20 18.29 5.21 -3.84
C ALA A 20 17.41 4.08 -3.29
N GLU A 21 17.36 3.99 -1.96
CA GLU A 21 16.56 2.99 -1.27
C GLU A 21 15.08 3.14 -1.65
N PRO A 22 14.34 2.03 -1.75
CA PRO A 22 12.92 2.08 -2.02
C PRO A 22 12.17 2.80 -0.89
N ASP A 23 11.37 3.80 -1.26
CA ASP A 23 10.62 4.62 -0.31
C ASP A 23 9.36 3.91 0.18
N LEU A 24 9.49 3.24 1.33
CA LEU A 24 8.41 2.48 1.97
C LEU A 24 7.35 3.40 2.59
N ASP A 25 7.73 4.60 3.01
CA ASP A 25 6.82 5.56 3.64
C ASP A 25 5.85 6.15 2.62
N ALA A 26 6.38 6.56 1.46
CA ALA A 26 5.55 7.02 0.35
C ALA A 26 4.64 5.89 -0.17
N ALA A 27 5.18 4.66 -0.33
CA ALA A 27 4.40 3.52 -0.80
C ALA A 27 3.23 3.17 0.12
N SER A 28 3.47 3.13 1.44
CA SER A 28 2.41 2.88 2.42
C SER A 28 1.39 4.03 2.47
N SER A 29 1.83 5.28 2.40
CA SER A 29 0.94 6.44 2.39
C SER A 29 0.05 6.49 1.13
N ASP A 30 0.60 6.14 -0.02
CA ASP A 30 -0.14 6.08 -1.28
C ASP A 30 -1.13 4.91 -1.30
N ALA A 31 -0.76 3.76 -0.74
CA ALA A 31 -1.68 2.66 -0.52
C ALA A 31 -2.86 3.11 0.36
N CYS A 32 -2.61 3.81 1.48
CA CYS A 32 -3.66 4.32 2.34
C CYS A 32 -4.61 5.29 1.65
N LYS A 33 -4.08 6.28 0.91
CA LYS A 33 -4.91 7.22 0.12
C LYS A 33 -5.80 6.49 -0.88
N CYS A 34 -5.24 5.48 -1.52
CA CYS A 34 -5.95 4.72 -2.52
C CYS A 34 -7.00 3.78 -1.92
N LEU A 35 -6.77 3.29 -0.69
CA LEU A 35 -7.70 2.47 0.07
C LEU A 35 -8.80 3.26 0.81
N GLU A 36 -8.68 4.59 0.91
CA GLU A 36 -9.62 5.44 1.65
C GLU A 36 -11.08 5.23 1.23
N LYS A 37 -11.36 5.32 -0.08
CA LYS A 37 -12.72 5.12 -0.61
C LYS A 37 -13.24 3.69 -0.41
N PRO A 38 -12.51 2.62 -0.79
CA PRO A 38 -12.99 1.26 -0.55
C PRO A 38 -13.15 0.93 0.93
N TYR A 39 -12.31 1.47 1.82
CA TYR A 39 -12.45 1.26 3.27
C TYR A 39 -13.67 1.97 3.83
N LYS A 40 -13.95 3.21 3.41
CA LYS A 40 -15.18 3.89 3.80
C LYS A 40 -16.43 3.10 3.37
N ALA A 41 -16.44 2.59 2.14
CA ALA A 41 -17.53 1.73 1.66
C ALA A 41 -17.65 0.45 2.49
N ALA A 42 -16.52 -0.18 2.85
CA ALA A 42 -16.53 -1.35 3.72
C ALA A 42 -17.14 -1.03 5.09
N GLU A 43 -16.74 0.06 5.74
CA GLU A 43 -17.28 0.46 7.05
C GLU A 43 -18.79 0.67 7.03
N GLU A 44 -19.32 1.34 6.00
CA GLU A 44 -20.75 1.55 5.82
C GLU A 44 -21.50 0.22 5.63
N ASN A 45 -20.99 -0.67 4.77
CA ASN A 45 -21.55 -2.00 4.53
C ASN A 45 -21.55 -2.87 5.79
N ILE A 46 -20.45 -2.83 6.53
CA ILE A 46 -20.28 -3.51 7.80
C ILE A 46 -21.37 -3.08 8.80
N LYS A 47 -21.66 -1.77 8.87
CA LYS A 47 -22.71 -1.24 9.73
C LYS A 47 -24.10 -1.73 9.31
N GLN A 48 -24.38 -1.76 8.00
CA GLN A 48 -25.63 -2.29 7.47
C GLN A 48 -25.82 -3.77 7.81
N ILE A 49 -24.76 -4.59 7.66
CA ILE A 49 -24.80 -6.02 8.04
C ILE A 49 -25.15 -6.19 9.51
N LYS A 50 -24.51 -5.41 10.40
CA LYS A 50 -24.80 -5.48 11.85
C LYS A 50 -26.25 -5.09 12.15
N GLN A 51 -26.79 -4.08 11.47
CA GLN A 51 -28.19 -3.65 11.63
C GLN A 51 -29.17 -4.70 11.11
N ALA A 52 -28.89 -5.30 9.96
CA ALA A 52 -29.66 -6.41 9.40
C ALA A 52 -29.67 -7.62 10.35
N GLN A 53 -28.52 -7.99 10.92
CA GLN A 53 -28.41 -9.06 11.90
C GLN A 53 -29.22 -8.77 13.18
N ALA A 54 -29.20 -7.53 13.68
CA ALA A 54 -29.92 -7.15 14.89
C ALA A 54 -31.44 -7.06 14.69
N SER A 55 -31.89 -6.64 13.51
CA SER A 55 -33.30 -6.47 13.18
C SER A 55 -33.96 -7.71 12.57
N GLY A 56 -33.16 -8.64 12.04
CA GLY A 56 -33.64 -9.77 11.24
C GLY A 56 -34.04 -9.38 9.81
N ASP A 57 -33.88 -8.12 9.41
CA ASP A 57 -34.19 -7.65 8.07
C ASP A 57 -33.02 -7.92 7.12
N MET A 58 -33.22 -8.90 6.23
CA MET A 58 -32.22 -9.35 5.25
C MET A 58 -32.48 -8.80 3.84
N SER A 59 -33.41 -7.86 3.67
CA SER A 59 -33.84 -7.38 2.35
C SER A 59 -32.70 -6.86 1.47
N ASN A 60 -31.67 -6.28 2.09
CA ASN A 60 -30.59 -5.59 1.38
C ASN A 60 -29.29 -6.40 1.32
N ILE A 61 -29.28 -7.66 1.78
CA ILE A 61 -28.04 -8.45 1.90
C ILE A 61 -27.37 -8.73 0.56
N ALA A 62 -28.14 -8.81 -0.53
CA ALA A 62 -27.61 -9.02 -1.88
C ALA A 62 -26.92 -7.75 -2.40
N GLU A 63 -27.47 -6.57 -2.12
CA GLU A 63 -26.86 -5.28 -2.45
C GLU A 63 -25.54 -5.10 -1.70
N THR A 64 -25.55 -5.33 -0.38
CA THR A 64 -24.34 -5.30 0.45
C THR A 64 -23.24 -6.24 -0.07
N GLN A 65 -23.59 -7.45 -0.52
CA GLN A 65 -22.61 -8.37 -1.12
C GLN A 65 -22.01 -7.82 -2.42
N GLY A 66 -22.83 -7.17 -3.26
CA GLY A 66 -22.36 -6.50 -4.48
C GLY A 66 -21.38 -5.36 -4.17
N GLU A 67 -21.67 -4.55 -3.16
CA GLU A 67 -20.80 -3.45 -2.74
C GLU A 67 -19.48 -3.96 -2.16
N LEU A 68 -19.50 -5.04 -1.37
CA LEU A 68 -18.29 -5.71 -0.89
C LEU A 68 -17.40 -6.21 -2.04
N MET A 69 -17.99 -6.79 -3.09
CA MET A 69 -17.21 -7.17 -4.27
C MET A 69 -16.64 -5.97 -5.02
N GLY A 70 -17.41 -4.87 -5.12
CA GLY A 70 -16.91 -3.61 -5.66
C GLY A 70 -15.69 -3.09 -4.91
N MET A 71 -15.74 -3.14 -3.57
CA MET A 71 -14.65 -2.77 -2.67
C MET A 71 -13.40 -3.64 -2.86
N LEU A 72 -13.57 -4.96 -2.98
CA LEU A 72 -12.45 -5.89 -3.21
C LEU A 72 -11.78 -5.63 -4.55
N ASN A 73 -12.56 -5.38 -5.60
CA ASN A 73 -12.03 -5.05 -6.93
C ASN A 73 -11.28 -3.71 -6.92
N ALA A 74 -11.81 -2.69 -6.24
CA ALA A 74 -11.15 -1.40 -6.09
C ALA A 74 -9.82 -1.53 -5.33
N SER A 75 -9.81 -2.28 -4.23
CA SER A 75 -8.60 -2.56 -3.44
C SER A 75 -7.56 -3.36 -4.25
N THR A 76 -8.00 -4.34 -5.06
CA THR A 76 -7.10 -5.08 -5.95
C THR A 76 -6.44 -4.16 -6.98
N LYS A 77 -7.21 -3.26 -7.60
CA LYS A 77 -6.68 -2.26 -8.54
C LYS A 77 -5.71 -1.30 -7.87
N CYS A 78 -5.94 -1.01 -6.58
CA CYS A 78 -5.07 -0.19 -5.77
C CYS A 78 -3.65 -0.79 -5.69
N PHE A 79 -3.56 -2.03 -5.22
CA PHE A 79 -2.27 -2.72 -5.09
C PHE A 79 -1.61 -2.97 -6.45
N ALA A 80 -2.38 -3.29 -7.50
CA ALA A 80 -1.83 -3.41 -8.85
C ALA A 80 -1.22 -2.09 -9.38
N SER A 81 -1.80 -0.94 -9.02
CA SER A 81 -1.26 0.37 -9.38
C SER A 81 -0.02 0.72 -8.54
N LEU A 82 -0.03 0.33 -7.27
CA LEU A 82 1.11 0.48 -6.36
C LEU A 82 2.33 -0.30 -6.85
N SER A 83 2.14 -1.55 -7.30
CA SER A 83 3.18 -2.38 -7.90
C SER A 83 3.87 -1.72 -9.09
N LYS A 84 3.09 -1.03 -9.95
CA LYS A 84 3.64 -0.28 -11.09
C LYS A 84 4.43 0.95 -10.67
N LYS A 85 3.95 1.67 -9.64
CA LYS A 85 4.60 2.88 -9.13
C LYS A 85 5.88 2.57 -8.35
N TYR A 86 5.94 1.43 -7.66
CA TYR A 86 7.06 1.02 -6.81
C TYR A 86 7.64 -0.34 -7.24
N PRO A 87 8.27 -0.44 -8.43
CA PRO A 87 8.73 -1.72 -8.99
C PRO A 87 9.84 -2.41 -8.19
N LYS A 88 10.63 -1.65 -7.42
CA LYS A 88 11.63 -2.21 -6.50
C LYS A 88 10.99 -2.92 -5.32
N ILE A 89 9.87 -2.38 -4.81
CA ILE A 89 9.07 -3.00 -3.75
C ILE A 89 8.34 -4.21 -4.32
N ASP A 90 7.71 -4.07 -5.49
CA ASP A 90 6.98 -5.16 -6.17
C ASP A 90 7.85 -6.39 -6.44
N LYS A 91 9.15 -6.22 -6.73
CA LYS A 91 10.06 -7.34 -6.98
C LYS A 91 10.62 -7.99 -5.71
N ASN A 92 10.37 -7.44 -4.52
CA ASN A 92 10.95 -7.91 -3.28
C ASN A 92 9.88 -8.16 -2.21
N LYS A 93 9.67 -9.45 -1.89
CA LYS A 93 8.67 -9.90 -0.92
C LYS A 93 8.86 -9.32 0.48
N GLU A 94 10.10 -9.11 0.92
CA GLU A 94 10.37 -8.48 2.23
C GLU A 94 9.90 -7.02 2.25
N LEU A 95 10.16 -6.28 1.17
CA LEU A 95 9.70 -4.89 1.04
C LEU A 95 8.17 -4.82 0.91
N GLN A 96 7.55 -5.74 0.16
CA GLN A 96 6.11 -5.85 0.10
C GLN A 96 5.52 -6.05 1.50
N ASN A 97 6.04 -7.02 2.27
CA ASN A 97 5.57 -7.30 3.62
C ASN A 97 5.73 -6.08 4.54
N LYS A 98 6.85 -5.37 4.47
CA LYS A 98 7.08 -4.13 5.23
C LYS A 98 6.05 -3.06 4.88
N VAL A 99 5.77 -2.84 3.59
CA VAL A 99 4.73 -1.89 3.17
C VAL A 99 3.37 -2.32 3.69
N MET A 100 3.01 -3.59 3.59
CA MET A 100 1.72 -4.09 4.09
C MET A 100 1.57 -3.91 5.60
N MET A 101 2.61 -4.19 6.38
CA MET A 101 2.60 -3.89 7.82
C MET A 101 2.40 -2.40 8.09
N MET A 102 3.13 -1.52 7.39
CA MET A 102 2.96 -0.08 7.54
C MET A 102 1.55 0.39 7.14
N VAL A 103 0.94 -0.23 6.14
CA VAL A 103 -0.45 0.04 5.74
C VAL A 103 -1.42 -0.38 6.83
N GLU A 104 -1.26 -1.58 7.40
CA GLU A 104 -2.09 -2.07 8.50
C GLU A 104 -2.03 -1.15 9.74
N GLU A 105 -0.87 -0.56 10.02
CA GLU A 105 -0.69 0.41 11.10
C GLU A 105 -1.25 1.80 10.77
N LYS A 106 -0.98 2.33 9.57
CA LYS A 106 -1.36 3.70 9.18
C LYS A 106 -2.84 3.85 8.84
N CYS A 107 -3.41 2.84 8.20
CA CYS A 107 -4.80 2.84 7.74
C CYS A 107 -5.39 1.44 7.93
N PRO A 108 -5.84 1.09 9.15
CA PRO A 108 -6.30 -0.26 9.45
C PRO A 108 -7.53 -0.62 8.62
N ASN A 109 -7.57 -1.88 8.15
CA ASN A 109 -8.71 -2.40 7.41
C ASN A 109 -9.95 -2.48 8.34
N PRO A 110 -11.07 -1.82 7.99
CA PRO A 110 -12.27 -1.79 8.83
C PRO A 110 -12.91 -3.17 9.04
N ALA A 111 -12.71 -4.12 8.13
CA ALA A 111 -13.18 -5.50 8.29
C ALA A 111 -12.46 -6.23 9.43
N THR A 112 -11.19 -5.91 9.69
CA THR A 112 -10.39 -6.55 10.75
C THR A 112 -10.91 -6.20 12.14
N ALA A 113 -11.47 -5.00 12.31
CA ALA A 113 -12.09 -4.58 13.56
C ALA A 113 -13.37 -5.39 13.87
N MET A 114 -14.13 -5.79 12.85
CA MET A 114 -15.28 -6.67 13.05
C MET A 114 -14.88 -8.08 13.44
N MET A 115 -13.88 -8.67 12.77
CA MET A 115 -13.46 -10.05 13.00
C MET A 115 -12.91 -10.27 14.42
N LYS A 116 -12.36 -9.22 15.04
CA LYS A 116 -11.90 -9.25 16.44
C LYS A 116 -13.03 -9.08 17.46
N SER A 117 -14.23 -8.69 17.02
CA SER A 117 -15.40 -8.44 17.88
C SER A 117 -16.45 -9.57 17.86
N GLN A 118 -16.16 -10.65 17.12
CA GLN A 118 -16.87 -11.93 17.18
C GLN A 118 -16.08 -12.91 18.05
#